data_AF-S4RYD3-F1
#
_entry.id   AF-S4RYD3-F1
#
_cell.length_a   1.000
_cell.length_b   1.000
_cell.length_c   1.000
_cell.angle_alpha   90.00
_cell.angle_beta   90.00
_cell.angle_gamma   90.00
#
_symmetry.space_group_name_H-M   'P 1'
#
loop_
_entity.id
_entity.type
_entity.pdbx_description
1 polymer ?
#
loop_
_entity_poly.entity_id
_entity_poly.type
_entity_poly.pdbx_seq_one_letter_code
_entity_poly.pdbx_strand_id
1 'polypeptide(L)'
;RLLQALWACSLRQFWEVVNVSQKHPLEYYGRLHQMLQVLLDVFYSDSQGLSLNSLKNAEYKSLENQLYLRKSNTLELIERYYQERAEEQQAADSAGNGHGKLKTGCSYDDKSQMLTVDLTDALANAPSWANACSDHYVKVLLCPRHIFPHAHPRRTQRKMHTSPIQFEESFKLNVTMEQARAPGACLVLRLKAQCGLHKGLLGEAVLGLRSVAGLEAPAPESLHSARSQLLLPLLRPKTQESDAVKFLQRRCSEKEGKQFLKKLRKAEKRILFST
;
A
#
# COMPACT_ATOMS: atom_id res chain seq x y z
N ARG A 1 -3.21 16.95 -34.64
CA ARG A 1 -4.02 18.06 -34.08
C ARG A 1 -5.48 17.66 -33.90
N LEU A 2 -6.19 17.21 -34.96
CA LEU A 2 -7.59 16.76 -34.85
C LEU A 2 -7.77 15.57 -33.88
N LEU A 3 -6.98 14.50 -34.03
CA LEU A 3 -7.07 13.30 -33.18
C LEU A 3 -6.86 13.60 -31.70
N GLN A 4 -5.96 14.55 -31.38
CA GLN A 4 -5.70 14.98 -30.01
C GLN A 4 -6.86 15.81 -29.43
N ALA A 5 -7.50 16.65 -30.25
CA ALA A 5 -8.70 17.37 -29.85
C ALA A 5 -9.88 16.40 -29.61
N LEU A 6 -10.04 15.40 -30.47
CA LEU A 6 -11.06 14.34 -30.31
C LEU A 6 -10.82 13.56 -29.02
N TRP A 7 -9.57 13.16 -28.72
CA TRP A 7 -9.25 12.47 -27.46
C TRP A 7 -9.61 13.31 -26.24
N ALA A 8 -9.23 14.59 -26.23
CA ALA A 8 -9.56 15.51 -25.14
C ALA A 8 -11.07 15.72 -24.99
N CYS A 9 -11.82 15.83 -26.09
CA CYS A 9 -13.28 15.90 -26.05
C CYS A 9 -13.89 14.62 -25.48
N SER A 10 -13.40 13.44 -25.87
CA SER A 10 -13.88 12.18 -25.33
C SER A 10 -13.64 12.08 -23.82
N LEU A 11 -12.45 12.42 -23.33
CA LEU A 11 -12.18 12.43 -21.88
C LEU A 11 -13.13 13.35 -21.11
N ARG A 12 -13.42 14.54 -21.65
CA ARG A 12 -14.41 15.46 -21.07
C ARG A 12 -15.81 14.86 -21.00
N GLN A 13 -16.25 14.17 -22.06
CA GLN A 13 -17.56 13.51 -22.06
C GLN A 13 -17.63 12.38 -21.02
N PHE A 14 -16.57 11.59 -20.87
CA PHE A 14 -16.49 10.62 -19.78
C PHE A 14 -16.57 11.29 -18.40
N TRP A 15 -15.88 12.41 -18.21
CA TRP A 15 -15.94 13.17 -16.97
C TRP A 15 -17.34 13.71 -16.66
N GLU A 16 -18.06 14.21 -17.66
CA GLU A 16 -19.45 14.65 -17.49
C GLU A 16 -20.31 13.50 -16.97
N VAL A 17 -20.22 12.32 -17.59
CA VAL A 17 -20.96 11.11 -17.19
C VAL A 17 -20.55 10.64 -15.78
N VAL A 18 -19.26 10.63 -15.47
CA VAL A 18 -18.74 10.24 -14.16
C VAL A 18 -19.14 11.27 -13.09
N ASN A 19 -19.23 12.55 -13.39
CA ASN A 19 -19.58 13.56 -12.39
C ASN A 19 -21.08 13.72 -12.16
N VAL A 20 -21.93 13.08 -12.96
CA VAL A 20 -23.37 12.99 -12.66
C VAL A 20 -23.55 12.39 -11.27
N SER A 21 -24.26 13.11 -10.40
CA SER A 21 -24.47 12.75 -8.98
C SER A 21 -25.39 11.54 -8.77
N GLN A 22 -25.71 10.81 -9.84
CA GLN A 22 -26.58 9.65 -9.81
C GLN A 22 -25.78 8.43 -9.34
N LYS A 23 -26.34 7.70 -8.36
CA LYS A 23 -25.75 6.45 -7.88
C LYS A 23 -26.02 5.35 -8.90
N HIS A 24 -24.98 4.91 -9.60
CA HIS A 24 -25.08 3.75 -10.48
C HIS A 24 -24.50 2.48 -9.83
N PRO A 25 -24.95 1.29 -10.24
CA PRO A 25 -24.35 0.01 -9.84
C PRO A 25 -22.87 -0.12 -10.26
N LEU A 26 -22.13 -1.06 -9.67
CA LEU A 26 -20.71 -1.28 -10.00
C LEU A 26 -20.51 -1.66 -11.47
N GLU A 27 -21.42 -2.46 -12.02
CA GLU A 27 -21.40 -2.94 -13.40
C GLU A 27 -21.48 -1.79 -14.41
N TYR A 28 -22.19 -0.70 -14.06
CA TYR A 28 -22.25 0.49 -14.88
C TYR A 28 -20.87 1.14 -15.02
N TYR A 29 -20.17 1.35 -13.90
CA TYR A 29 -18.80 1.88 -13.92
C TYR A 29 -17.81 0.88 -14.52
N GLY A 30 -18.07 -0.42 -14.41
CA GLY A 30 -17.33 -1.47 -15.11
C GLY A 30 -17.41 -1.32 -16.63
N ARG A 31 -18.62 -1.12 -17.16
CA ARG A 31 -18.83 -0.86 -18.59
C ARG A 31 -18.19 0.44 -19.05
N LEU A 32 -18.32 1.52 -18.29
CA LEU A 32 -17.65 2.79 -18.61
C LEU A 32 -16.12 2.64 -18.64
N HIS A 33 -15.55 1.93 -17.67
CA HIS A 33 -14.12 1.65 -17.67
C HIS A 33 -13.70 0.84 -18.91
N GLN A 34 -14.45 -0.19 -19.29
CA GLN A 34 -14.19 -0.95 -20.52
C GLN A 34 -14.26 -0.07 -21.77
N MET A 35 -15.28 0.79 -21.87
CA MET A 35 -15.41 1.74 -22.98
C MET A 35 -14.20 2.69 -23.05
N LEU A 36 -13.71 3.18 -21.91
CA LEU A 36 -12.51 4.01 -21.87
C LEU A 36 -11.26 3.26 -22.36
N GLN A 37 -11.11 1.97 -22.00
CA GLN A 37 -9.99 1.15 -22.50
C GLN A 37 -10.10 0.89 -24.01
N VAL A 38 -11.28 0.54 -24.51
CA VAL A 38 -11.50 0.37 -25.95
C VAL A 38 -11.19 1.66 -26.70
N LEU A 39 -11.60 2.80 -26.14
CA LEU A 39 -11.30 4.10 -26.74
C LEU A 39 -9.79 4.38 -26.74
N LEU A 40 -9.09 4.06 -25.66
CA LEU A 40 -7.62 4.17 -25.60
C LEU A 40 -6.98 3.36 -26.74
N ASP A 41 -7.41 2.12 -26.93
CA ASP A 41 -6.88 1.22 -27.97
C ASP A 41 -7.17 1.76 -29.38
N VAL A 42 -8.38 2.29 -29.62
CA VAL A 42 -8.76 2.92 -30.90
C VAL A 42 -7.89 4.13 -31.21
N PHE A 43 -7.62 4.99 -30.23
CA PHE A 43 -6.81 6.19 -30.44
C PHE A 43 -5.31 5.90 -30.49
N TYR A 44 -4.86 4.78 -29.90
CA TYR A 44 -3.49 4.28 -30.03
C TYR A 44 -3.26 3.62 -31.39
N SER A 45 -4.23 2.82 -31.85
CA SER A 45 -4.27 2.14 -33.16
C SER A 45 -2.95 1.43 -33.49
N ASP A 46 -2.49 0.53 -32.63
CA ASP A 46 -1.22 -0.22 -32.81
C ASP A 46 -0.02 0.66 -33.17
N SER A 47 0.12 1.79 -32.48
CA SER A 47 1.16 2.82 -32.69
C SER A 47 0.99 3.70 -33.93
N GLN A 48 -0.10 3.54 -34.70
CA GLN A 48 -0.41 4.40 -35.85
C GLN A 48 -1.19 5.67 -35.46
N GLY A 49 -1.69 5.73 -34.23
CA GLY A 49 -2.45 6.85 -33.69
C GLY A 49 -1.62 7.79 -32.79
N LEU A 50 -2.21 8.20 -31.67
CA LEU A 50 -1.50 8.97 -30.65
C LEU A 50 -0.59 8.06 -29.84
N SER A 51 0.57 8.56 -29.42
CA SER A 51 1.45 7.81 -28.53
C SER A 51 0.80 7.55 -27.17
N LEU A 52 1.13 6.42 -26.53
CA LEU A 52 0.62 6.09 -25.18
C LEU A 52 0.93 7.17 -24.14
N ASN A 53 2.08 7.85 -24.26
CA ASN A 53 2.44 8.95 -23.36
C ASN A 53 1.50 10.15 -23.51
N SER A 54 1.04 10.43 -24.74
CA SER A 54 0.07 11.49 -25.01
C SER A 54 -1.34 11.12 -24.54
N LEU A 55 -1.71 9.85 -24.73
CA LEU A 55 -3.02 9.32 -24.34
C LEU A 55 -3.17 9.19 -22.84
N LYS A 56 -2.22 8.53 -22.16
CA LYS A 56 -2.17 8.33 -20.70
C LYS A 56 -1.62 9.55 -19.98
N ASN A 57 -2.14 10.72 -20.33
CA ASN A 57 -1.86 11.99 -19.67
C ASN A 57 -2.51 12.05 -18.27
N ALA A 58 -2.28 13.15 -17.54
CA ALA A 58 -2.80 13.32 -16.19
C ALA A 58 -4.33 13.25 -16.10
N GLU A 59 -5.04 13.77 -17.09
CA GLU A 59 -6.52 13.76 -17.13
C GLU A 59 -7.06 12.34 -17.28
N TYR A 60 -6.50 11.57 -18.23
CA TYR A 60 -6.84 10.15 -18.39
C TYR A 60 -6.55 9.36 -17.10
N LYS A 61 -5.38 9.53 -16.49
CA LYS A 61 -5.00 8.81 -15.26
C LYS A 61 -5.95 9.14 -14.10
N SER A 62 -6.36 10.39 -13.97
CA SER A 62 -7.33 10.81 -12.95
C SER A 62 -8.71 10.18 -13.20
N LEU A 63 -9.17 10.17 -14.46
CA LEU A 63 -10.43 9.54 -14.84
C LEU A 63 -10.41 8.02 -14.62
N GLU A 64 -9.35 7.37 -15.06
CA GLU A 64 -9.09 5.94 -14.88
C GLU A 64 -9.15 5.57 -13.38
N ASN A 65 -8.47 6.34 -12.53
CA ASN A 65 -8.51 6.14 -11.08
C ASN A 65 -9.93 6.30 -10.50
N GLN A 66 -10.69 7.32 -10.92
CA GLN A 66 -12.07 7.51 -10.47
C GLN A 66 -12.98 6.36 -10.91
N LEU A 67 -12.89 5.93 -12.16
CA LEU A 67 -13.66 4.80 -12.68
C LEU A 67 -13.28 3.51 -11.97
N TYR A 68 -11.99 3.28 -11.74
CA TYR A 68 -11.49 2.13 -10.98
C TYR A 68 -12.10 2.09 -9.58
N LEU A 69 -12.01 3.17 -8.80
CA LEU A 69 -12.57 3.24 -7.45
C LEU A 69 -14.08 2.98 -7.41
N ARG A 70 -14.81 3.45 -8.42
CA ARG A 70 -16.27 3.31 -8.50
C ARG A 70 -16.74 1.94 -8.92
N LYS A 71 -16.02 1.28 -9.85
CA LYS A 71 -16.33 -0.09 -10.27
C LYS A 71 -15.85 -1.13 -9.25
N SER A 72 -14.85 -0.79 -8.44
CA SER A 72 -14.22 -1.76 -7.55
C SER A 72 -15.16 -2.28 -6.48
N ASN A 73 -15.11 -3.57 -6.17
CA ASN A 73 -15.79 -4.13 -5.00
C ASN A 73 -15.03 -3.79 -3.70
N THR A 74 -15.57 -4.18 -2.54
CA THR A 74 -14.97 -3.81 -1.24
C THR A 74 -13.60 -4.43 -1.00
N LEU A 75 -13.32 -5.64 -1.50
CA LEU A 75 -12.00 -6.26 -1.37
C LEU A 75 -10.98 -5.54 -2.25
N GLU A 76 -11.34 -5.21 -3.49
CA GLU A 76 -10.50 -4.45 -4.41
C GLU A 76 -10.21 -3.03 -3.88
N LEU A 77 -11.17 -2.39 -3.21
CA LEU A 77 -10.91 -1.10 -2.54
C LEU A 77 -9.92 -1.25 -1.37
N ILE A 78 -9.96 -2.37 -0.63
CA ILE A 78 -8.97 -2.66 0.41
C ILE A 78 -7.58 -2.90 -0.21
N GLU A 79 -7.51 -3.61 -1.34
CA GLU A 79 -6.27 -3.80 -2.09
C GLU A 79 -5.71 -2.46 -2.58
N ARG A 80 -6.56 -1.61 -3.15
CA ARG A 80 -6.20 -0.26 -3.61
C ARG A 80 -5.64 0.59 -2.49
N TYR A 81 -6.25 0.55 -1.30
CA TYR A 81 -5.69 1.22 -0.12
C TYR A 81 -4.25 0.78 0.17
N TYR A 82 -3.96 -0.52 0.14
CA TYR A 82 -2.60 -1.00 0.42
C TYR A 82 -1.61 -0.68 -0.71
N GLN A 83 -2.06 -0.60 -1.96
CA GLN A 83 -1.26 -0.08 -3.07
C GLN A 83 -0.90 1.39 -2.84
N GLU A 84 -1.88 2.25 -2.53
CA GLU A 84 -1.67 3.67 -2.21
C GLU A 84 -0.66 3.83 -1.06
N ARG A 85 -0.71 2.97 -0.03
CA ARG A 85 0.23 2.99 1.09
C ARG A 85 1.65 2.57 0.69
N ALA A 86 1.80 1.62 -0.22
CA ALA A 86 3.11 1.20 -0.73
C ALA A 86 3.72 2.26 -1.66
N GLU A 87 2.91 2.88 -2.53
CA GLU A 87 3.32 4.01 -3.38
C GLU A 87 3.79 5.20 -2.52
N GLU A 88 3.05 5.51 -1.45
CA GLU A 88 3.45 6.55 -0.50
C GLU A 88 4.76 6.21 0.22
N GLN A 89 4.98 4.94 0.59
CA GLN A 89 6.24 4.52 1.19
C GLN A 89 7.44 4.85 0.29
N GLN A 90 7.32 4.56 -1.01
CA GLN A 90 8.37 4.84 -2.00
C GLN A 90 8.60 6.34 -2.17
N ALA A 91 7.51 7.12 -2.24
CA ALA A 91 7.59 8.58 -2.34
C ALA A 91 8.22 9.22 -1.09
N ALA A 92 7.87 8.75 0.10
CA ALA A 92 8.39 9.26 1.36
C ALA A 92 9.89 8.96 1.56
N ASP A 93 10.34 7.80 1.10
CA ASP A 93 11.77 7.42 1.12
C ASP A 93 12.61 8.40 0.29
N SER A 94 12.10 8.77 -0.89
CA SER A 94 12.74 9.75 -1.78
C SER A 94 12.75 11.16 -1.20
N ALA A 95 11.72 11.54 -0.44
CA ALA A 95 11.54 12.87 0.13
C ALA A 95 12.17 13.05 1.52
N GLY A 96 12.65 11.98 2.16
CA GLY A 96 13.14 12.03 3.55
C GLY A 96 12.06 12.30 4.61
N ASN A 97 10.78 12.11 4.25
CA ASN A 97 9.64 12.38 5.13
C ASN A 97 9.33 11.17 6.01
N GLY A 98 9.24 11.35 7.32
CA GLY A 98 8.84 10.26 8.24
C GLY A 98 9.01 10.59 9.73
N HIS A 99 8.43 9.73 10.56
CA HIS A 99 8.51 9.78 12.03
C HIS A 99 9.57 8.82 12.57
N GLY A 100 10.63 8.60 11.80
CA GLY A 100 11.69 7.65 12.09
C GLY A 100 11.99 6.76 10.88
N LYS A 101 12.81 5.73 11.09
CA LYS A 101 13.22 4.76 10.07
C LYS A 101 13.24 3.35 10.65
N LEU A 102 12.96 2.36 9.82
CA LEU A 102 13.01 0.94 10.15
C LEU A 102 13.92 0.24 9.13
N LYS A 103 14.99 -0.38 9.62
CA LYS A 103 15.93 -1.12 8.80
C LYS A 103 15.51 -2.59 8.72
N THR A 104 15.26 -3.07 7.50
CA THR A 104 14.78 -4.43 7.26
C THR A 104 15.33 -5.02 5.97
N GLY A 105 15.64 -6.31 5.94
CA GLY A 105 15.88 -7.08 4.72
C GLY A 105 14.66 -7.93 4.39
N CYS A 106 14.28 -8.03 3.12
CA CYS A 106 13.22 -8.92 2.67
C CYS A 106 13.69 -9.72 1.45
N SER A 107 13.40 -11.01 1.43
CA SER A 107 13.69 -11.88 0.29
C SER A 107 12.62 -12.96 0.17
N TYR A 108 12.31 -13.36 -1.05
CA TYR A 108 11.37 -14.42 -1.34
C TYR A 108 12.08 -15.61 -1.99
N ASP A 109 11.81 -16.81 -1.50
CA ASP A 109 12.25 -18.06 -2.12
C ASP A 109 11.04 -18.75 -2.76
N ASP A 110 11.03 -18.83 -4.09
CA ASP A 110 9.96 -19.43 -4.86
C ASP A 110 9.88 -20.95 -4.67
N LYS A 111 11.02 -21.62 -4.47
CA LYS A 111 11.05 -23.09 -4.29
C LYS A 111 10.38 -23.51 -2.99
N SER A 112 10.58 -22.73 -1.93
CA SER A 112 9.96 -22.99 -0.62
C SER A 112 8.69 -22.18 -0.35
N GLN A 113 8.25 -21.32 -1.30
CA GLN A 113 7.14 -20.39 -1.15
C GLN A 113 7.19 -19.60 0.17
N MET A 114 8.37 -19.03 0.43
CA MET A 114 8.72 -18.45 1.72
C MET A 114 9.19 -17.01 1.57
N LEU A 115 8.47 -16.09 2.22
CA LEU A 115 8.94 -14.73 2.44
C LEU A 115 9.74 -14.67 3.74
N THR A 116 11.01 -14.29 3.63
CA THR A 116 11.87 -14.01 4.79
C THR A 116 11.95 -12.51 5.03
N VAL A 117 11.71 -12.11 6.28
CA VAL A 117 11.77 -10.72 6.75
C VAL A 117 12.75 -10.63 7.90
N ASP A 118 13.83 -9.89 7.72
CA ASP A 118 14.84 -9.64 8.74
C ASP A 118 14.68 -8.23 9.24
N LEU A 119 14.44 -8.08 10.54
CA LEU A 119 14.34 -6.79 11.20
C LEU A 119 15.64 -6.54 11.93
N THR A 120 16.40 -5.54 11.46
CA THR A 120 17.69 -5.18 12.05
C THR A 120 17.46 -4.23 13.21
N ASP A 121 17.08 -3.00 12.91
CA ASP A 121 16.92 -1.94 13.90
C ASP A 121 15.82 -0.95 13.50
N ALA A 122 15.40 -0.14 14.47
CA ALA A 122 14.53 1.00 14.20
C ALA A 122 14.98 2.23 14.97
N LEU A 123 14.76 3.39 14.35
CA LEU A 123 14.90 4.69 14.96
C LEU A 123 13.54 5.38 14.90
N ALA A 124 12.97 5.77 16.04
CA ALA A 124 11.74 6.56 16.07
C ALA A 124 12.06 8.03 16.32
N ASN A 125 11.44 8.93 15.57
CA ASN A 125 11.49 10.37 15.87
C ASN A 125 10.51 10.62 17.01
N ALA A 126 11.01 10.52 18.25
CA ALA A 126 10.23 10.76 19.44
C ALA A 126 10.59 12.12 20.06
N PRO A 127 9.64 12.83 20.70
CA PRO A 127 9.95 14.04 21.46
C PRO A 127 10.98 13.76 22.56
N SER A 128 11.72 14.78 23.00
CA SER A 128 12.73 14.62 24.06
C SER A 128 12.17 14.06 25.39
N TRP A 129 10.90 14.34 25.70
CA TRP A 129 10.21 13.79 26.88
C TRP A 129 9.78 12.32 26.72
N ALA A 130 9.81 11.78 25.50
CA ALA A 130 9.45 10.40 25.20
C ALA A 130 10.54 9.38 25.55
N ASN A 131 11.67 9.82 26.13
CA ASN A 131 12.69 8.95 26.72
C ASN A 131 12.11 7.96 27.75
N ALA A 132 10.92 8.24 28.29
CA ALA A 132 10.18 7.35 29.19
C ALA A 132 9.48 6.16 28.49
N CYS A 133 9.54 6.05 27.17
CA CYS A 133 8.96 4.91 26.46
C CYS A 133 9.84 3.67 26.62
N SER A 134 9.20 2.52 26.79
CA SER A 134 9.84 1.22 26.94
C SER A 134 9.10 0.18 26.09
N ASP A 135 9.51 -1.08 26.20
CA ASP A 135 8.75 -2.19 25.64
C ASP A 135 8.56 -2.09 24.11
N HIS A 136 9.60 -1.66 23.41
CA HIS A 136 9.61 -1.47 21.95
C HIS A 136 9.54 -2.80 21.23
N TYR A 137 8.67 -2.92 20.24
CA TYR A 137 8.59 -4.11 19.39
C TYR A 137 7.97 -3.78 18.04
N VAL A 138 8.34 -4.54 17.01
CA VAL A 138 7.76 -4.44 15.68
C VAL A 138 6.74 -5.55 15.51
N LYS A 139 5.52 -5.20 15.05
CA LYS A 139 4.59 -6.20 14.52
C LYS A 139 4.80 -6.38 13.03
N VAL A 140 4.80 -7.63 12.59
CA VAL A 140 4.93 -8.04 11.19
C VAL A 140 3.58 -8.57 10.72
N LEU A 141 2.99 -7.95 9.70
CA LEU A 141 1.67 -8.30 9.18
C LEU A 141 1.73 -8.47 7.66
N LEU A 142 1.17 -9.57 7.15
CA LEU A 142 0.81 -9.69 5.74
C LEU A 142 -0.58 -9.09 5.52
N CYS A 143 -0.72 -8.28 4.48
CA CYS A 143 -1.96 -7.57 4.15
C CYS A 143 -2.20 -7.58 2.64
N PRO A 144 -3.47 -7.58 2.18
CA PRO A 144 -4.70 -7.58 2.98
C PRO A 144 -5.11 -8.98 3.48
N ARG A 145 -6.03 -9.03 4.44
CA ARG A 145 -6.43 -10.28 5.11
C ARG A 145 -7.08 -11.30 4.18
N HIS A 146 -7.81 -10.87 3.16
CA HIS A 146 -8.47 -11.81 2.22
C HIS A 146 -7.47 -12.49 1.29
N ILE A 147 -6.32 -11.85 0.99
CA ILE A 147 -5.20 -12.49 0.29
C ILE A 147 -4.45 -13.45 1.23
N PHE A 148 -4.30 -13.08 2.51
CA PHE A 148 -3.57 -13.85 3.52
C PHE A 148 -4.47 -14.31 4.69
N PRO A 149 -5.49 -15.16 4.45
CA PRO A 149 -6.50 -15.49 5.46
C PRO A 149 -5.93 -16.24 6.67
N HIS A 150 -4.90 -17.06 6.45
CA HIS A 150 -4.22 -17.87 7.47
C HIS A 150 -2.98 -17.19 8.07
N ALA A 151 -2.60 -16.00 7.58
CA ALA A 151 -1.44 -15.30 8.12
C ALA A 151 -1.78 -14.64 9.47
N HIS A 152 -1.14 -15.13 10.53
CA HIS A 152 -1.24 -14.51 11.85
C HIS A 152 -0.16 -13.43 12.03
N PRO A 153 -0.49 -12.28 12.65
CA PRO A 153 0.50 -11.25 12.94
C PRO A 153 1.62 -11.80 13.83
N ARG A 154 2.87 -11.61 13.41
CA ARG A 154 4.05 -11.91 14.23
C ARG A 154 4.55 -10.65 14.91
N ARG A 155 5.44 -10.81 15.88
CA ARG A 155 6.10 -9.69 16.56
C ARG A 155 7.51 -10.08 16.98
N THR A 156 8.37 -9.08 17.05
CA THR A 156 9.67 -9.19 17.71
C THR A 156 9.51 -9.40 19.21
N GLN A 157 10.60 -9.81 19.85
CA GLN A 157 10.79 -9.62 21.28
C GLN A 157 10.72 -8.12 21.61
N ARG A 158 10.40 -7.84 22.87
CA ARG A 158 10.35 -6.47 23.36
C ARG A 158 11.75 -6.04 23.75
N LYS A 159 12.12 -4.83 23.36
CA LYS A 159 13.42 -4.22 23.66
C LYS A 159 13.19 -2.98 24.51
N MET A 160 14.09 -2.76 25.47
CA MET A 160 14.15 -1.49 26.19
C MET A 160 14.61 -0.38 25.24
N HIS A 161 14.42 0.86 25.64
CA HIS A 161 14.81 1.99 24.80
C HIS A 161 16.34 2.05 24.66
N THR A 162 16.82 1.77 23.46
CA THR A 162 18.15 2.10 22.96
C THR A 162 17.95 2.88 21.65
N SER A 163 18.82 3.82 21.34
CA SER A 163 18.73 4.58 20.08
C SER A 163 19.97 4.32 19.23
N PRO A 164 19.87 3.55 18.13
CA PRO A 164 18.67 2.86 17.62
C PRO A 164 18.25 1.62 18.44
N ILE A 165 17.01 1.18 18.26
CA ILE A 165 16.43 -0.01 18.91
C ILE A 165 16.84 -1.24 18.09
N GLN A 166 17.70 -2.09 18.65
CA GLN A 166 18.20 -3.30 17.99
C GLN A 166 17.25 -4.48 18.18
N PHE A 167 16.71 -5.01 17.07
CA PHE A 167 15.85 -6.20 17.09
C PHE A 167 16.64 -7.45 16.73
N GLU A 168 17.30 -7.45 15.56
CA GLU A 168 18.06 -8.57 15.01
C GLU A 168 17.25 -9.89 14.94
N GLU A 169 16.01 -9.79 14.46
CA GLU A 169 15.06 -10.91 14.41
C GLU A 169 14.58 -11.22 12.99
N SER A 170 14.51 -12.50 12.64
CA SER A 170 14.08 -12.98 11.32
C SER A 170 12.75 -13.73 11.40
N PHE A 171 11.85 -13.45 10.46
CA PHE A 171 10.54 -14.09 10.33
C PHE A 171 10.43 -14.79 8.99
N LYS A 172 10.07 -16.08 9.02
CA LYS A 172 9.74 -16.89 7.84
C LYS A 172 8.22 -17.02 7.70
N LEU A 173 7.66 -16.46 6.63
CA LEU A 173 6.23 -16.38 6.37
C LEU A 173 5.87 -17.18 5.12
N ASN A 174 4.97 -18.15 5.25
CA ASN A 174 4.46 -18.92 4.11
C ASN A 174 3.60 -18.01 3.24
N VAL A 175 4.02 -17.79 1.99
CA VAL A 175 3.35 -16.93 1.02
C VAL A 175 3.48 -17.60 -0.33
N THR A 176 2.37 -17.94 -0.98
CA THR A 176 2.43 -18.48 -2.34
C THR A 176 2.79 -17.38 -3.35
N MET A 177 3.29 -17.78 -4.51
CA MET A 177 3.63 -16.83 -5.58
C MET A 177 2.41 -16.02 -6.05
N GLU A 178 1.24 -16.67 -6.10
CA GLU A 178 -0.04 -16.03 -6.42
C GLU A 178 -0.41 -14.96 -5.39
N GLN A 179 -0.29 -15.29 -4.09
CA GLN A 179 -0.55 -14.33 -3.01
C GLN A 179 0.43 -13.16 -3.03
N ALA A 180 1.71 -13.44 -3.27
CA ALA A 180 2.74 -12.41 -3.34
C ALA A 180 2.52 -11.42 -4.50
N ARG A 181 1.99 -11.92 -5.63
CA ARG A 181 1.68 -11.13 -6.81
C ARG A 181 0.27 -10.53 -6.78
N ALA A 182 -0.58 -10.89 -5.83
CA ALA A 182 -1.93 -10.37 -5.78
C ALA A 182 -1.94 -8.81 -5.64
N PRO A 183 -2.93 -8.11 -6.23
CA PRO A 183 -3.04 -6.66 -6.09
C PRO A 183 -3.11 -6.23 -4.63
N GLY A 184 -2.34 -5.21 -4.25
CA GLY A 184 -2.29 -4.69 -2.88
C GLY A 184 -1.62 -5.61 -1.86
N ALA A 185 -1.06 -6.75 -2.28
CA ALA A 185 -0.27 -7.61 -1.40
C ALA A 185 0.97 -6.87 -0.89
N CYS A 186 1.06 -6.72 0.43
CA CYS A 186 2.12 -5.98 1.09
C CYS A 186 2.46 -6.55 2.48
N LEU A 187 3.68 -6.24 2.90
CA LEU A 187 4.17 -6.39 4.26
C LEU A 187 3.97 -5.07 5.01
N VAL A 188 3.26 -5.10 6.13
CA VAL A 188 3.08 -3.94 7.02
C VAL A 188 3.86 -4.18 8.30
N LEU A 189 4.85 -3.33 8.56
CA LEU A 189 5.71 -3.35 9.74
C LEU A 189 5.29 -2.21 10.66
N ARG A 190 4.93 -2.53 11.90
CA ARG A 190 4.43 -1.51 12.87
C ARG A 190 5.31 -1.45 14.09
N LEU A 191 6.07 -0.36 14.24
CA LEU A 191 6.85 -0.09 15.44
C LEU A 191 5.93 0.41 16.55
N LYS A 192 5.96 -0.26 17.69
CA LYS A 192 5.11 0.02 18.86
C LYS A 192 5.94 0.12 20.12
N ALA A 193 5.45 0.91 21.06
CA ALA A 193 6.04 1.08 22.38
C ALA A 193 4.97 1.22 23.45
N GLN A 194 5.40 1.08 24.70
CA GLN A 194 4.68 1.49 25.89
C GLN A 194 5.26 2.82 26.36
N CYS A 195 4.43 3.83 26.57
CA CYS A 195 4.84 5.14 27.10
C CYS A 195 3.93 5.46 28.28
N GLY A 196 4.46 5.36 29.50
CA GLY A 196 3.65 5.42 30.73
C GLY A 196 2.54 4.35 30.71
N LEU A 197 1.28 4.77 30.86
CA LEU A 197 0.11 3.89 30.82
C LEU A 197 -0.38 3.57 29.39
N HIS A 198 0.16 4.24 28.38
CA HIS A 198 -0.35 4.13 27.01
C HIS A 198 0.51 3.22 26.13
N LYS A 199 -0.15 2.27 25.47
CA LYS A 199 0.46 1.42 24.45
C LYS A 199 0.01 1.82 23.05
N GLY A 200 0.96 2.18 22.20
CA GLY A 200 0.62 2.71 20.89
C GLY A 200 1.63 2.45 19.77
N LEU A 201 1.41 3.16 18.67
CA LEU A 201 2.12 3.08 17.39
C LEU A 201 3.05 4.28 17.28
N LEU A 202 4.35 4.00 17.15
CA LEU A 202 5.37 5.02 16.86
C LEU A 202 5.41 5.34 15.36
N GLY A 203 5.13 4.34 14.53
CA GLY A 203 4.95 4.49 13.09
C GLY A 203 4.80 3.14 12.41
N GLU A 204 4.50 3.17 11.12
CA GLU A 204 4.42 1.97 10.28
C GLU A 204 5.17 2.16 8.96
N ALA A 205 5.79 1.08 8.48
CA ALA A 205 6.34 0.98 7.15
C ALA A 205 5.55 -0.04 6.33
N VAL A 206 5.33 0.23 5.05
CA VAL A 206 4.54 -0.62 4.14
C VAL A 206 5.38 -0.96 2.91
N LEU A 207 5.70 -2.24 2.73
CA LEU A 207 6.46 -2.74 1.60
C LEU A 207 5.55 -3.58 0.69
N GLY A 208 5.33 -3.16 -0.55
CA GLY A 208 4.64 -3.97 -1.54
C GLY A 208 5.41 -5.25 -1.81
N LEU A 209 4.75 -6.41 -1.84
CA LEU A 209 5.47 -7.68 -2.01
C LEU A 209 6.13 -7.79 -3.38
N ARG A 210 5.53 -7.21 -4.43
CA ARG A 210 6.09 -7.22 -5.79
C ARG A 210 7.49 -6.60 -5.89
N SER A 211 7.85 -5.67 -5.00
CA SER A 211 9.20 -5.08 -4.98
C SER A 211 10.23 -5.89 -4.17
N VAL A 212 9.85 -7.03 -3.59
CA VAL A 212 10.77 -7.87 -2.81
C VAL A 212 11.62 -8.74 -3.76
N ALA A 213 12.91 -8.79 -3.48
CA ALA A 213 13.86 -9.62 -4.24
C ALA A 213 13.40 -11.10 -4.26
N GLY A 214 13.39 -11.70 -5.46
CA GLY A 214 12.94 -13.07 -5.70
C GLY A 214 11.49 -13.21 -6.21
N LEU A 215 10.70 -12.11 -6.27
CA LEU A 215 9.32 -12.14 -6.82
C LEU A 215 9.20 -11.65 -8.27
N GLU A 216 10.15 -10.83 -8.72
CA GLU A 216 10.34 -10.46 -10.13
C GLU A 216 11.14 -11.58 -10.86
N ALA A 217 10.97 -11.70 -12.17
CA ALA A 217 11.60 -12.71 -13.03
C ALA A 217 13.13 -12.79 -12.81
N PRO A 218 13.79 -13.95 -13.03
CA PRO A 218 15.12 -14.21 -12.50
C PRO A 218 16.12 -13.17 -12.98
N ALA A 219 16.60 -12.36 -12.03
CA ALA A 219 17.82 -11.58 -12.22
C ALA A 219 18.98 -12.55 -12.51
N PRO A 220 20.00 -12.13 -13.29
CA PRO A 220 21.17 -12.97 -13.57
C PRO A 220 21.77 -13.52 -12.27
N GLU A 221 22.31 -14.74 -12.36
CA GLU A 221 22.77 -15.59 -11.25
C GLU A 221 23.72 -14.91 -10.25
N SER A 222 24.31 -13.76 -10.61
CA SER A 222 25.18 -12.93 -9.77
C SER A 222 24.47 -12.15 -8.65
N LEU A 223 23.14 -12.09 -8.61
CA LEU A 223 22.39 -11.36 -7.56
C LEU A 223 21.67 -12.25 -6.53
N HIS A 224 21.84 -13.58 -6.61
CA HIS A 224 21.13 -14.56 -5.78
C HIS A 224 21.46 -14.51 -4.27
N SER A 225 22.35 -13.62 -3.83
CA SER A 225 22.83 -13.53 -2.45
C SER A 225 22.46 -12.21 -1.73
N ALA A 226 22.11 -11.15 -2.47
CA ALA A 226 21.96 -9.83 -1.85
C ALA A 226 20.54 -9.60 -1.35
N ARG A 227 20.26 -10.06 -0.12
CA ARG A 227 19.18 -9.52 0.72
C ARG A 227 19.44 -8.03 0.94
N SER A 228 19.00 -7.21 0.00
CA SER A 228 19.23 -5.76 0.04
C SER A 228 18.55 -5.20 1.28
N GLN A 229 19.33 -4.64 2.19
CA GLN A 229 18.78 -3.98 3.37
C GLN A 229 18.05 -2.72 2.91
N LEU A 230 16.77 -2.65 3.26
CA LEU A 230 15.89 -1.52 3.04
C LEU A 230 15.85 -0.66 4.30
N LEU A 231 15.92 0.66 4.13
CA LEU A 231 15.75 1.62 5.21
C LEU A 231 14.44 2.36 5.00
N LEU A 232 13.35 1.86 5.59
CA LEU A 232 12.00 2.35 5.31
C LEU A 232 11.62 3.48 6.29
N PRO A 233 11.19 4.67 5.83
CA PRO A 233 10.65 5.69 6.73
C PRO A 233 9.39 5.20 7.44
N LEU A 234 9.25 5.57 8.72
CA LEU A 234 8.08 5.27 9.53
C LEU A 234 6.98 6.30 9.29
N LEU A 235 5.91 5.90 8.62
CA LEU A 235 4.76 6.73 8.29
C LEU A 235 3.60 6.54 9.28
N ARG A 236 2.55 7.35 9.14
CA ARG A 236 1.29 7.16 9.87
C ARG A 236 0.25 6.50 8.95
N PRO A 237 -0.68 5.69 9.52
CA PRO A 237 -1.81 5.18 8.76
C PRO A 237 -2.65 6.33 8.18
N LYS A 238 -2.98 6.26 6.89
CA LYS A 238 -3.87 7.23 6.24
C LYS A 238 -5.33 6.80 6.30
N THR A 239 -6.14 7.57 7.00
CA THR A 239 -7.59 7.30 7.16
C THR A 239 -8.47 8.25 6.38
N GLN A 240 -8.05 9.50 6.17
CA GLN A 240 -8.90 10.53 5.57
C GLN A 240 -8.47 10.91 4.15
N GLU A 241 -7.19 10.77 3.82
CA GLU A 241 -6.65 11.19 2.52
C GLU A 241 -6.87 10.15 1.42
N SER A 242 -6.95 8.86 1.77
CA SER A 242 -7.12 7.77 0.80
C SER A 242 -8.52 7.80 0.18
N ASP A 243 -8.58 7.88 -1.15
CA ASP A 243 -9.84 7.83 -1.88
C ASP A 243 -10.51 6.46 -1.73
N ALA A 244 -9.72 5.37 -1.71
CA ALA A 244 -10.23 4.04 -1.42
C ALA A 244 -10.95 3.99 -0.06
N VAL A 245 -10.41 4.64 0.98
CA VAL A 245 -11.07 4.73 2.29
C VAL A 245 -12.36 5.55 2.21
N LYS A 246 -12.39 6.67 1.48
CA LYS A 246 -13.62 7.48 1.28
C LYS A 246 -14.73 6.65 0.62
N PHE A 247 -14.39 5.82 -0.37
CA PHE A 247 -15.34 4.90 -1.00
C PHE A 247 -15.80 3.79 -0.05
N LEU A 248 -14.89 3.17 0.71
CA LEU A 248 -15.24 2.15 1.72
C LEU A 248 -16.17 2.70 2.79
N GLN A 249 -16.01 3.95 3.22
CA GLN A 249 -16.87 4.58 4.23
C GLN A 249 -18.34 4.70 3.77
N ARG A 250 -18.57 4.89 2.47
CA ARG A 250 -19.90 4.93 1.87
C ARG A 250 -20.58 3.56 1.81
N ARG A 251 -19.79 2.47 1.87
CA ARG A 251 -20.26 1.07 1.85
C ARG A 251 -20.46 0.52 3.25
N CYS A 252 -21.14 1.31 4.09
CA CYS A 252 -21.33 1.03 5.51
C CYS A 252 -22.31 -0.11 5.81
N SER A 253 -22.71 -0.93 4.83
CA SER A 253 -23.48 -2.16 5.04
C SER A 253 -22.57 -3.40 5.08
N GLU A 254 -21.46 -3.39 4.34
CA GLU A 254 -20.60 -4.55 4.08
C GLU A 254 -19.66 -4.88 5.25
N LYS A 255 -19.58 -6.17 5.61
CA LYS A 255 -18.89 -6.63 6.83
C LYS A 255 -17.38 -6.45 6.74
N GLU A 256 -16.79 -6.77 5.61
CA GLU A 256 -15.35 -6.72 5.32
C GLU A 256 -14.85 -5.28 5.41
N GLY A 257 -15.53 -4.35 4.72
CA GLY A 257 -15.24 -2.92 4.74
C GLY A 257 -15.37 -2.32 6.15
N LYS A 258 -16.45 -2.64 6.88
CA LYS A 258 -16.62 -2.23 8.30
C LYS A 258 -15.47 -2.70 9.18
N GLN A 259 -15.10 -3.98 9.09
CA GLN A 259 -14.03 -4.54 9.91
C GLN A 259 -12.69 -3.90 9.59
N PHE A 260 -12.42 -3.66 8.31
CA PHE A 260 -11.22 -2.97 7.85
C PHE A 260 -11.16 -1.53 8.40
N LEU A 261 -12.21 -0.71 8.20
CA LEU A 261 -12.27 0.66 8.69
C LEU A 261 -12.18 0.75 10.21
N LYS A 262 -12.81 -0.18 10.94
CA LYS A 262 -12.70 -0.26 12.41
C LYS A 262 -11.26 -0.52 12.85
N LYS A 263 -10.54 -1.42 12.17
CA LYS A 263 -9.12 -1.70 12.45
C LYS A 263 -8.24 -0.48 12.15
N LEU A 264 -8.51 0.21 11.04
CA LEU A 264 -7.74 1.37 10.62
C LEU A 264 -7.91 2.55 11.60
N ARG A 265 -9.15 2.91 11.96
CA ARG A 265 -9.45 3.92 12.99
C ARG A 265 -8.85 3.55 14.35
N LYS A 266 -8.83 2.27 14.71
CA LYS A 266 -8.20 1.81 15.96
C LYS A 266 -6.66 1.94 15.90
N ALA A 267 -6.04 1.81 14.74
CA ALA A 267 -4.60 2.01 14.58
C ALA A 267 -4.26 3.51 14.73
N GLU A 268 -5.03 4.38 14.09
CA GLU A 268 -4.91 5.84 14.16
C GLU A 268 -5.07 6.36 15.60
N LYS A 269 -6.14 5.97 16.30
CA LYS A 269 -6.37 6.35 17.72
C LYS A 269 -5.27 5.89 18.68
N ARG A 270 -4.39 5.00 18.26
CA ARG A 270 -3.28 4.46 19.06
C ARG A 270 -1.94 5.01 18.62
N ILE A 271 -1.90 6.00 17.73
CA ILE A 271 -0.69 6.74 17.41
C ILE A 271 -0.18 7.41 18.68
N LEU A 272 1.11 7.20 18.98
CA LEU A 272 1.82 7.94 20.01
C LEU A 272 2.39 9.21 19.38
N PHE A 273 2.36 10.31 20.12
CA PHE A 273 2.91 11.61 19.71
C PHE A 273 2.21 12.20 18.47
N SER A 274 0.89 12.08 18.37
CA SER A 274 0.13 12.93 17.44
C SER A 274 0.17 14.35 17.98
N THR A 275 0.80 15.25 17.24
CA THR A 275 0.59 16.70 17.38
C THR A 275 -0.85 17.05 17.02
#